data_AF-A0A944Y6W7-F1
#
_entry.id   AF-A0A944Y6W7-F1
#
_cell.length_a   1.000
_cell.length_b   1.000
_cell.length_c   1.000
_cell.angle_alpha   90.00
_cell.angle_beta   90.00
_cell.angle_gamma   90.00
#
_symmetry.space_group_name_H-M   'P 1'
#
loop_
_entity.id
_entity.type
_entity.pdbx_description
1 polymer ?
#
loop_
_entity_poly.entity_id
_entity_poly.type
_entity_poly.pdbx_seq_one_letter_code
_entity_poly.pdbx_strand_id
1 'polypeptide(L)'
;MKSLKEIRQMHRENEMLGLLDQNIPGACLELASSSKATTRLLDRLAESSSIMVLHEVAKNTNCTKELLSKLSKNEDMLVRDYAVRSLLVKQKKKL
;
A
#
# COMPACT_ATOMS: atom_id res chain seq x y z
N MET A 1 -21.86 -1.86 -6.63
CA MET A 1 -20.49 -2.12 -6.15
C MET A 1 -19.53 -1.76 -7.28
N LYS A 2 -18.49 -0.95 -7.03
CA LYS A 2 -17.53 -0.58 -8.09
C LYS A 2 -16.76 -1.82 -8.58
N SER A 3 -16.50 -1.91 -9.87
CA SER A 3 -15.68 -2.95 -10.50
C SER A 3 -14.19 -2.68 -10.31
N LEU A 4 -13.34 -3.73 -10.40
CA LEU A 4 -11.87 -3.55 -10.30
C LEU A 4 -11.31 -2.62 -11.39
N LYS A 5 -11.91 -2.63 -12.59
CA LYS A 5 -11.52 -1.72 -13.67
C LYS A 5 -11.74 -0.26 -13.29
N GLU A 6 -12.85 0.05 -12.63
CA GLU A 6 -13.14 1.40 -12.14
C GLU A 6 -12.19 1.77 -11.00
N ILE A 7 -11.91 0.85 -10.07
CA ILE A 7 -11.01 1.08 -8.93
C ILE A 7 -9.59 1.44 -9.39
N ARG A 8 -9.06 0.75 -10.40
CA ARG A 8 -7.73 1.05 -10.98
C ARG A 8 -7.60 2.48 -11.50
N GLN A 9 -8.69 3.07 -11.98
CA GLN A 9 -8.71 4.41 -12.56
C GLN A 9 -9.10 5.50 -11.56
N MET A 10 -9.33 5.14 -10.30
CA MET A 10 -9.67 6.10 -9.27
C MET A 10 -8.50 7.03 -8.95
N HIS A 11 -8.82 8.28 -8.66
CA HIS A 11 -7.87 9.33 -8.29
C HIS A 11 -8.31 10.13 -7.06
N ARG A 12 -9.51 9.87 -6.54
CA ARG A 12 -10.09 10.57 -5.38
C ARG A 12 -9.87 9.76 -4.11
N GLU A 13 -9.02 10.27 -3.22
CA GLU A 13 -8.65 9.61 -1.96
C GLU A 13 -9.88 9.24 -1.11
N ASN A 14 -10.81 10.17 -0.88
CA ASN A 14 -11.99 9.91 -0.04
C ASN A 14 -12.85 8.76 -0.59
N GLU A 15 -12.98 8.68 -1.92
CA GLU A 15 -13.71 7.56 -2.53
C GLU A 15 -12.93 6.25 -2.36
N MET A 16 -11.60 6.26 -2.53
CA MET A 16 -10.75 5.07 -2.34
C MET A 16 -10.83 4.55 -0.90
N LEU A 17 -10.74 5.45 0.09
CA LEU A 17 -10.87 5.11 1.51
C LEU A 17 -12.23 4.50 1.80
N GLY A 18 -13.30 5.07 1.23
CA GLY A 18 -14.66 4.55 1.38
C GLY A 18 -14.87 3.14 0.79
N LEU A 19 -13.97 2.64 -0.06
CA LEU A 19 -14.05 1.27 -0.59
C LEU A 19 -13.51 0.22 0.38
N LEU A 20 -12.65 0.60 1.33
CA LEU A 20 -12.03 -0.35 2.25
C LEU A 20 -13.07 -1.07 3.12
N ASP A 21 -14.15 -0.38 3.47
CA ASP A 21 -15.24 -0.91 4.30
C ASP A 21 -16.31 -1.66 3.49
N GLN A 22 -16.25 -1.62 2.15
CA GLN A 22 -17.29 -2.20 1.27
C GLN A 22 -17.06 -3.69 0.95
N ASN A 23 -16.04 -4.32 1.56
CA ASN A 23 -15.68 -5.72 1.38
C ASN A 23 -15.63 -6.16 -0.10
N ILE A 24 -15.10 -5.29 -0.98
CA ILE A 24 -14.98 -5.58 -2.41
C ILE A 24 -13.74 -6.47 -2.61
N PRO A 25 -13.89 -7.73 -3.05
CA PRO A 25 -12.75 -8.63 -3.21
C PRO A 25 -11.71 -8.03 -4.17
N GLY A 26 -10.45 -7.96 -3.73
CA GLY A 26 -9.34 -7.43 -4.53
C GLY A 26 -9.20 -5.91 -4.53
N ALA A 27 -10.17 -5.14 -4.02
CA ALA A 27 -10.08 -3.68 -4.02
C ALA A 27 -8.84 -3.17 -3.27
N CYS A 28 -8.55 -3.73 -2.09
CA CYS A 28 -7.36 -3.35 -1.31
C CYS A 28 -6.05 -3.59 -2.08
N LEU A 29 -5.97 -4.67 -2.88
CA LEU A 29 -4.79 -4.98 -3.68
C LEU A 29 -4.62 -3.97 -4.81
N GLU A 30 -5.70 -3.67 -5.53
CA GLU A 30 -5.69 -2.65 -6.60
C GLU A 30 -5.30 -1.27 -6.05
N LEU A 31 -5.87 -0.89 -4.90
CA LEU A 31 -5.56 0.38 -4.24
C LEU A 31 -4.11 0.43 -3.74
N ALA A 32 -3.58 -0.66 -3.16
CA ALA A 32 -2.20 -0.71 -2.69
C ALA A 32 -1.18 -0.58 -3.83
N SER A 33 -1.47 -1.15 -5.01
CA SER A 33 -0.59 -1.07 -6.19
C SER A 33 -0.69 0.26 -6.94
N SER A 34 -1.68 1.09 -6.61
CA SER A 34 -1.96 2.33 -7.35
C SER A 34 -0.89 3.40 -7.12
N SER A 35 -0.40 4.00 -8.21
CA SER A 35 0.46 5.19 -8.15
C SER A 35 -0.25 6.43 -7.62
N LYS A 36 -1.58 6.39 -7.54
CA LYS A 36 -2.42 7.45 -6.95
C LYS A 36 -2.70 7.22 -5.46
N ALA A 37 -2.24 6.11 -4.89
CA ALA A 37 -2.40 5.85 -3.48
C ALA A 37 -1.66 6.91 -2.66
N THR A 38 -2.40 7.58 -1.79
CA THR A 38 -1.85 8.57 -0.86
C THR A 38 -1.19 7.87 0.32
N THR A 39 -0.37 8.60 1.07
CA THR A 39 0.24 8.09 2.30
C THR A 39 -0.81 7.61 3.29
N ARG A 40 -1.88 8.39 3.49
CA ARG A 40 -2.99 8.06 4.38
C ARG A 40 -3.73 6.79 3.95
N LEU A 41 -3.95 6.60 2.65
CA LEU A 41 -4.55 5.37 2.14
C LEU A 41 -3.64 4.16 2.38
N LEU A 42 -2.34 4.30 2.13
CA LEU A 42 -1.35 3.25 2.37
C LEU A 42 -1.23 2.89 3.86
N ASP A 43 -1.32 3.88 4.76
CA ASP A 43 -1.34 3.65 6.21
C ASP A 43 -2.53 2.78 6.62
N ARG A 44 -3.72 3.03 6.05
CA ARG A 44 -4.92 2.19 6.29
C ARG A 44 -4.77 0.80 5.69
N LEU A 45 -4.23 0.69 4.48
CA LEU A 45 -4.00 -0.61 3.83
C LEU A 45 -2.95 -1.46 4.56
N ALA A 46 -2.01 -0.82 5.27
CA ALA A 46 -1.02 -1.51 6.08
C ALA A 46 -1.58 -2.19 7.36
N GLU A 47 -2.84 -1.95 7.68
CA GLU A 47 -3.57 -2.68 8.72
C GLU A 47 -4.20 -3.98 8.20
N SER A 48 -4.09 -4.26 6.88
CA SER A 48 -4.63 -5.47 6.28
C SER A 48 -3.91 -6.73 6.78
N SER A 49 -4.67 -7.81 7.02
CA SER A 49 -4.13 -9.15 7.26
C SER A 49 -3.64 -9.84 5.98
N SER A 50 -3.94 -9.28 4.80
CA SER A 50 -3.51 -9.86 3.53
C SER A 50 -2.06 -9.52 3.23
N ILE A 51 -1.19 -10.54 3.26
CA ILE A 51 0.22 -10.42 2.90
C ILE A 51 0.41 -9.82 1.51
N MET A 52 -0.46 -10.17 0.55
CA MET A 52 -0.40 -9.59 -0.81
C MET A 52 -0.63 -8.08 -0.80
N VAL A 53 -1.55 -7.58 0.04
CA VAL A 53 -1.81 -6.15 0.18
C VAL A 53 -0.60 -5.47 0.83
N LEU A 54 -0.09 -6.02 1.93
CA LEU A 54 1.08 -5.47 2.63
C LEU A 54 2.32 -5.43 1.74
N HIS A 55 2.50 -6.44 0.90
CA HIS A 55 3.57 -6.52 -0.09
C HIS A 55 3.47 -5.38 -1.12
N GLU A 56 2.28 -5.12 -1.67
CA GLU A 56 2.08 -3.98 -2.59
C GLU A 56 2.24 -2.63 -1.89
N VAL A 57 1.81 -2.50 -0.63
CA VAL A 57 2.06 -1.30 0.18
C VAL A 57 3.57 -1.05 0.32
N ALA A 58 4.36 -2.07 0.67
CA ALA A 58 5.81 -1.97 0.82
C ALA A 58 6.53 -1.61 -0.49
N LYS A 59 5.99 -2.03 -1.63
CA LYS A 59 6.50 -1.68 -2.97
C LYS A 59 6.10 -0.29 -3.44
N ASN A 60 5.02 0.28 -2.90
CA ASN A 60 4.47 1.52 -3.40
C ASN A 60 5.43 2.70 -3.19
N THR A 61 5.71 3.46 -4.25
CA THR A 61 6.63 4.60 -4.21
C THR A 61 6.19 5.71 -3.26
N ASN A 62 4.89 5.80 -2.97
CA ASN A 62 4.31 6.80 -2.07
C ASN A 62 4.39 6.37 -0.60
N CYS A 63 4.77 5.12 -0.30
CA CYS A 63 4.94 4.63 1.07
C CYS A 63 5.99 5.47 1.82
N THR A 64 5.67 5.89 3.05
CA THR A 64 6.54 6.74 3.87
C THR A 64 7.69 5.93 4.47
N LYS A 65 8.75 6.60 4.94
CA LYS A 65 9.88 5.91 5.60
C LYS A 65 9.44 5.28 6.92
N GLU A 66 8.55 5.96 7.62
CA GLU A 66 7.94 5.55 8.88
C GLU A 66 7.12 4.27 8.66
N LEU A 67 6.27 4.24 7.63
CA LEU A 67 5.48 3.06 7.30
C LEU A 67 6.37 1.88 6.86
N LEU A 68 7.39 2.13 6.03
CA LEU A 68 8.35 1.09 5.65
C LEU A 68 9.15 0.55 6.85
N SER A 69 9.48 1.40 7.82
CA SER A 69 10.13 0.99 9.07
C SER A 69 9.22 0.11 9.95
N LYS A 70 7.90 0.32 9.89
CA LYS A 70 6.92 -0.58 10.53
C LYS A 70 6.86 -1.92 9.77
N LEU A 71 6.76 -1.90 8.45
CA LEU A 71 6.65 -3.11 7.62
C LEU A 71 7.94 -3.95 7.59
N SER A 72 9.11 -3.36 7.82
CA SER A 72 10.38 -4.10 7.93
C SER A 72 10.43 -5.06 9.12
N LYS A 73 9.51 -4.91 10.08
CA LYS A 73 9.33 -5.79 11.23
C LYS A 73 8.17 -6.78 11.08
N ASN A 74 7.53 -6.84 9.91
CA ASN A 74 6.41 -7.75 9.64
C ASN A 74 6.84 -9.23 9.80
N GLU A 75 5.93 -10.13 10.12
CA GLU A 75 6.24 -11.56 10.28
C GLU A 75 6.50 -12.27 8.94
N ASP A 76 5.93 -11.76 7.84
CA ASP A 76 6.16 -12.28 6.51
C ASP A 76 7.51 -11.82 5.94
N MET A 77 8.29 -12.78 5.43
CA MET A 77 9.64 -12.54 4.91
C MET A 77 9.64 -11.61 3.69
N LEU A 78 8.67 -11.74 2.79
CA LEU A 78 8.61 -10.95 1.57
C LEU A 78 8.24 -9.50 1.91
N VAL A 79 7.26 -9.30 2.79
CA VAL A 79 6.90 -7.95 3.26
C VAL A 79 8.10 -7.25 3.89
N ARG A 80 8.86 -7.95 4.75
CA ARG A 80 10.08 -7.38 5.35
C ARG A 80 11.13 -6.99 4.31
N ASP A 81 11.46 -7.90 3.40
CA ASP A 81 12.52 -7.71 2.42
C ASP A 81 12.20 -6.52 1.49
N TYR A 82 10.97 -6.44 0.98
CA TYR A 82 10.54 -5.30 0.18
C TYR A 82 10.52 -4.00 0.97
N ALA A 83 10.05 -4.01 2.22
CA ALA A 83 10.05 -2.81 3.06
C ALA A 83 11.47 -2.27 3.30
N VAL A 84 12.42 -3.15 3.62
CA VAL A 84 13.84 -2.79 3.79
C VAL A 84 14.44 -2.26 2.50
N ARG A 85 14.22 -2.93 1.36
CA ARG A 85 14.73 -2.47 0.06
C ARG A 85 14.19 -1.10 -0.32
N SER A 86 12.87 -0.90 -0.21
CA SER A 86 12.20 0.37 -0.47
C SER A 86 12.72 1.48 0.44
N LEU A 87 12.96 1.18 1.72
CA LEU A 87 13.51 2.12 2.69
C LEU A 87 14.94 2.54 2.30
N LEU A 88 15.80 1.59 1.95
CA LEU A 88 17.18 1.84 1.51
C LEU A 88 17.21 2.72 0.25
N VAL A 89 16.35 2.45 -0.74
CA VAL A 89 16.24 3.29 -1.94
C VAL A 89 15.87 4.74 -1.58
N LYS A 90 14.94 4.94 -0.65
CA LYS A 90 14.53 6.28 -0.19
C LYS A 90 15.58 6.99 0.68
N GLN A 91 16.53 6.26 1.26
CA GLN A 91 17.66 6.86 1.98
C GLN A 91 18.77 7.27 1.01
N LYS A 92 19.06 6.44 -0.01
CA LYS A 92 20.07 6.74 -1.03
C LYS A 92 19.72 7.92 -1.93
N LYS A 93 18.43 8.18 -2.18
CA LYS A 93 17.94 9.34 -2.96
C LYS A 93 18.08 10.72 -2.26
N LYS A 94 18.65 10.77 -1.04
CA LYS A 94 18.89 12.04 -0.30
C LYS A 94 20.32 12.60 -0.47
N LEU A 95 21.14 11.97 -1.29
CA LEU A 95 22.46 12.44 -1.73
C LEU A 95 22.37 12.91 -3.18
#